data_AF-A0A662FPZ7-F1
#
_entry.id   AF-A0A662FPZ7-F1
#
_cell.length_a   1.000
_cell.length_b   1.000
_cell.length_c   1.000
_cell.angle_alpha   90.00
_cell.angle_beta   90.00
_cell.angle_gamma   90.00
#
_symmetry.space_group_name_H-M   'P 1'
#
loop_
_entity.id
_entity.type
_entity.pdbx_description
1 polymer ?
#
loop_
_entity_poly.entity_id
_entity_poly.type
_entity_poly.pdbx_seq_one_letter_code
_entity_poly.pdbx_strand_id
1 'polypeptide(L)'
;MDFRMGVWAMKLRSFNFIALAVILTTLALYPLILLVYCQGAEVNELERKLIDLDILRSTFIWYVENFYLVLLCATVGLLLIYLMSIRRKLKKLQITILFLVLSSQALALAYAGSNVSIHANEKLAFSMKPLVDRVIIVVFDGTGNDAFWKNVEFIKSMLPESCRAERAVTVYPTITYPAHTSLFTGTYPQVHGVKENVQRKLSVDDIFLVAAREGLKSMLVGGPFLKMFMRDIRIKVISGFFEPEDVYQRFIENVDKIRPSIIYLHFAAPDEVGHAFTTESPEYAAAIKRCDHLVKEIVDFIKRKGWSERTVVIVTADHGMYYNKHHNVYPPLVIETPLWIWGGVIRKNYTFAGCRIIDITATVCMLLGLPKPEQCQGIPVYDILSDEAIERMGMNRESIEEMRVSELKSAINWLFMENLFYGEISLLMTWIPLIILMLIIREIKKRRKLKETKQSLVVHEE
;
A
#
# COMPACT_ATOMS: atom_id res chain seq x y z
N MET A 1 51.23 35.06 -18.15
CA MET A 1 49.87 34.76 -18.65
C MET A 1 49.21 33.65 -17.81
N ASP A 2 49.30 33.73 -16.48
CA ASP A 2 49.07 32.58 -15.57
C ASP A 2 47.90 32.74 -14.58
N PHE A 3 47.10 33.80 -14.70
CA PHE A 3 46.03 34.08 -13.73
C PHE A 3 44.65 33.49 -14.10
N ARG A 4 44.48 32.93 -15.31
CA ARG A 4 43.17 32.45 -15.81
C ARG A 4 42.90 30.95 -15.64
N MET A 5 43.90 30.13 -15.30
CA MET A 5 43.71 28.68 -15.06
C MET A 5 43.20 28.35 -13.64
N GLY A 6 43.49 29.18 -12.63
CA GLY A 6 43.04 28.98 -11.25
C GLY A 6 41.53 29.12 -11.05
N VAL A 7 40.90 30.07 -11.73
CA VAL A 7 39.46 30.39 -11.59
C VAL A 7 38.57 29.28 -12.17
N TRP A 8 38.99 28.63 -13.26
CA TRP A 8 38.25 27.50 -13.85
C TRP A 8 38.43 26.19 -13.06
N ALA A 9 39.60 25.97 -12.47
CA ALA A 9 39.84 24.83 -11.57
C ALA A 9 39.05 24.96 -10.25
N MET A 10 38.86 26.19 -9.75
CA MET A 10 37.97 26.50 -8.62
C MET A 10 36.48 26.33 -8.96
N LYS A 11 36.03 26.76 -10.15
CA LYS A 11 34.63 26.58 -10.60
C LYS A 11 34.22 25.11 -10.81
N LEU A 12 35.16 24.22 -11.14
CA LEU A 12 34.90 22.78 -11.31
C LEU A 12 35.13 21.94 -10.03
N ARG A 13 35.96 22.41 -9.08
CA ARG A 13 36.02 21.82 -7.72
C ARG A 13 34.77 22.14 -6.92
N SER A 14 34.25 23.37 -7.05
CA SER A 14 33.00 23.78 -6.41
C SER A 14 31.80 22.99 -6.92
N PHE A 15 31.67 22.68 -8.22
CA PHE A 15 30.54 21.89 -8.71
C PHE A 15 30.45 20.47 -8.13
N ASN A 16 31.57 19.74 -8.04
CA ASN A 16 31.59 18.40 -7.43
C ASN A 16 31.34 18.45 -5.92
N PHE A 17 31.82 19.51 -5.26
CA PHE A 17 31.54 19.75 -3.85
C PHE A 17 30.07 20.09 -3.61
N ILE A 18 29.47 20.92 -4.47
CA ILE A 18 28.05 21.28 -4.44
C ILE A 18 27.18 20.04 -4.70
N ALA A 19 27.48 19.24 -5.72
CA ALA A 19 26.72 18.02 -5.99
C ALA A 19 26.81 17.01 -4.84
N LEU A 20 28.02 16.78 -4.30
CA LEU A 20 28.20 15.89 -3.14
C LEU A 20 27.52 16.46 -1.88
N ALA A 21 27.60 17.77 -1.66
CA ALA A 21 26.92 18.44 -0.56
C ALA A 21 25.40 18.29 -0.68
N VAL A 22 24.82 18.55 -1.86
CA VAL A 22 23.38 18.36 -2.10
C VAL A 22 22.97 16.92 -1.78
N ILE A 23 23.72 15.92 -2.24
CA ILE A 23 23.40 14.51 -1.99
C ILE A 23 23.48 14.15 -0.51
N LEU A 24 24.58 14.52 0.16
CA LEU A 24 24.75 14.27 1.58
C LEU A 24 23.71 15.02 2.41
N THR A 25 23.36 16.24 2.00
CA THR A 25 22.29 17.02 2.61
C THR A 25 20.93 16.37 2.37
N THR A 26 20.62 15.85 1.18
CA THR A 26 19.36 15.13 0.93
C THR A 26 19.28 13.84 1.74
N LEU A 27 20.35 13.05 1.79
CA LEU A 27 20.42 11.82 2.58
C LEU A 27 20.37 12.08 4.09
N ALA A 28 20.83 13.24 4.57
CA ALA A 28 20.76 13.61 5.99
C ALA A 28 19.43 14.30 6.36
N LEU A 29 18.86 15.13 5.48
CA LEU A 29 17.64 15.87 5.74
C LEU A 29 16.39 15.01 5.56
N TYR A 30 16.37 14.07 4.60
CA TYR A 30 15.20 13.23 4.37
C TYR A 30 14.78 12.44 5.62
N PRO A 31 15.69 11.72 6.32
CA PRO A 31 15.35 11.03 7.56
C PRO A 31 14.86 11.98 8.66
N LEU A 32 15.45 13.18 8.75
CA LEU A 32 15.08 14.18 9.75
C LEU A 32 13.67 14.76 9.47
N ILE A 33 13.38 15.09 8.21
CA ILE A 33 12.06 15.57 7.79
C ILE A 33 11.01 14.50 8.06
N LEU A 34 11.29 13.24 7.68
CA LEU A 34 10.38 12.12 7.90
C LEU A 34 10.16 11.87 9.40
N LEU A 35 11.20 12.01 10.23
CA LEU A 35 11.11 11.86 11.68
C LEU A 35 10.22 12.94 12.31
N VAL A 36 10.40 14.20 11.89
CA VAL A 36 9.54 15.31 12.32
C VAL A 36 8.10 15.09 11.87
N TYR A 37 7.90 14.60 10.65
CA TYR A 37 6.57 14.29 10.12
C TYR A 37 5.85 13.21 10.95
N CYS A 38 6.57 12.23 11.49
CA CYS A 38 6.01 11.15 12.30
C CYS A 38 5.60 11.56 13.73
N GLN A 39 5.86 12.80 14.15
CA GLN A 39 5.39 13.31 15.45
C GLN A 39 3.88 13.54 15.41
N GLY A 40 3.20 13.48 16.56
CA GLY A 40 1.76 13.72 16.64
C GLY A 40 1.18 13.22 17.96
N ALA A 41 0.06 13.80 18.35
CA ALA A 41 -0.63 13.45 19.60
C ALA A 41 -2.08 12.98 19.38
N GLU A 42 -2.75 13.49 18.35
CA GLU A 42 -4.17 13.19 18.10
C GLU A 42 -4.35 12.05 17.09
N VAL A 43 -5.40 11.24 17.29
CA VAL A 43 -5.72 10.07 16.47
C VAL A 43 -5.87 10.45 14.99
N ASN A 44 -6.68 11.46 14.67
CA ASN A 44 -6.93 11.88 13.29
C ASN A 44 -5.65 12.35 12.57
N GLU A 45 -4.76 13.04 13.29
CA GLU A 45 -3.47 13.49 12.74
C GLU A 45 -2.57 12.29 12.44
N LEU A 46 -2.46 11.34 13.38
CA LEU A 46 -1.68 10.12 13.23
C LEU A 46 -2.24 9.23 12.10
N GLU A 47 -3.56 9.11 11.97
CA GLU A 47 -4.19 8.37 10.87
C GLU A 47 -3.81 8.96 9.50
N ARG A 48 -3.95 10.26 9.30
CA ARG A 48 -3.57 10.91 8.03
C ARG A 48 -2.09 10.67 7.71
N LYS A 49 -1.23 10.80 8.72
CA LYS A 49 0.21 10.54 8.58
C LYS A 49 0.52 9.10 8.22
N LEU A 50 -0.19 8.15 8.83
CA LEU A 50 -0.05 6.73 8.52
C LEU A 50 -0.42 6.44 7.06
N ILE A 51 -1.51 7.05 6.57
CA ILE A 51 -1.95 6.92 5.17
C ILE A 51 -0.91 7.49 4.21
N ASP A 52 -0.43 8.71 4.45
CA ASP A 52 0.61 9.34 3.62
C ASP A 52 1.90 8.50 3.58
N LEU A 53 2.30 7.93 4.72
CA LEU A 53 3.47 7.05 4.81
C LEU A 53 3.27 5.73 4.05
N ASP A 54 2.05 5.17 4.00
CA ASP A 54 1.79 3.94 3.27
C ASP A 54 1.74 4.16 1.75
N ILE A 55 1.20 5.31 1.32
CA ILE A 55 1.29 5.75 -0.08
C ILE A 55 2.76 5.97 -0.48
N LEU A 56 3.55 6.62 0.38
CA LEU A 56 4.97 6.84 0.16
C LEU A 56 5.74 5.52 0.07
N ARG A 57 5.43 4.56 0.96
CA ARG A 57 6.02 3.21 0.95
C ARG A 57 5.74 2.52 -0.38
N SER A 58 4.46 2.48 -0.77
CA SER A 58 4.02 1.90 -2.05
C SER A 58 4.73 2.55 -3.24
N THR A 59 4.88 3.88 -3.20
CA THR A 59 5.59 4.66 -4.23
C THR A 59 7.06 4.26 -4.35
N PHE A 60 7.78 4.13 -3.23
CA PHE A 60 9.18 3.72 -3.28
C PHE A 60 9.35 2.27 -3.73
N ILE A 61 8.48 1.35 -3.30
CA ILE A 61 8.53 -0.04 -3.76
C ILE A 61 8.31 -0.10 -5.27
N TRP A 62 7.28 0.60 -5.78
CA TRP A 62 7.03 0.71 -7.22
C TRP A 62 8.24 1.30 -7.97
N TYR A 63 8.86 2.35 -7.44
CA TYR A 63 10.05 2.96 -8.03
C TYR A 63 11.21 1.96 -8.12
N VAL A 64 11.49 1.25 -7.03
CA VAL A 64 12.51 0.21 -7.00
C VAL A 64 12.17 -0.86 -8.03
N GLU A 65 10.99 -1.47 -8.02
CA GLU A 65 10.65 -2.55 -8.95
C GLU A 65 10.72 -2.14 -10.43
N ASN A 66 10.35 -0.90 -10.77
CA ASN A 66 10.29 -0.44 -12.16
C ASN A 66 11.62 0.08 -12.70
N PHE A 67 12.39 0.78 -11.87
CA PHE A 67 13.61 1.43 -12.33
C PHE A 67 14.87 0.67 -11.93
N TYR A 68 14.77 -0.38 -11.10
CA TYR A 68 15.94 -1.05 -10.55
C TYR A 68 16.88 -1.56 -11.63
N LEU A 69 16.36 -2.38 -12.55
CA LEU A 69 17.17 -3.01 -13.59
C LEU A 69 17.78 -1.98 -14.53
N VAL A 70 17.02 -0.95 -14.92
CA VAL A 70 17.47 0.11 -15.82
C VAL A 70 18.60 0.91 -15.18
N LEU A 71 18.43 1.34 -13.92
CA LEU A 71 19.43 2.09 -13.19
C LEU A 71 20.68 1.25 -12.87
N LEU A 72 20.50 -0.04 -12.60
CA LEU A 72 21.60 -0.99 -12.41
C LEU A 72 22.42 -1.13 -13.70
N CYS A 73 21.77 -1.43 -14.83
CA CYS A 73 22.44 -1.53 -16.12
C CYS A 73 23.12 -0.22 -16.52
N ALA A 74 22.48 0.93 -16.30
CA ALA A 74 23.07 2.23 -16.54
C ALA A 74 24.32 2.45 -15.67
N THR A 75 24.25 2.09 -14.38
CA THR A 75 25.38 2.19 -13.44
C THR A 75 26.56 1.34 -13.93
N VAL A 76 26.33 0.07 -14.26
CA VAL A 76 27.37 -0.85 -14.75
C VAL A 76 27.96 -0.37 -16.07
N GLY A 77 27.12 0.04 -17.03
CA GLY A 77 27.56 0.55 -18.33
C GLY A 77 28.40 1.83 -18.21
N LEU A 78 27.95 2.80 -17.40
CA LEU A 78 28.71 4.01 -17.12
C LEU A 78 30.03 3.69 -16.40
N LEU A 79 30.03 2.72 -15.50
CA LEU A 79 31.26 2.27 -14.84
C LEU A 79 32.25 1.69 -15.86
N LEU A 80 31.80 0.82 -16.76
CA LEU A 80 32.66 0.24 -17.80
C LEU A 80 33.24 1.32 -18.72
N ILE A 81 32.42 2.28 -19.16
CA ILE A 81 32.88 3.45 -19.94
C ILE A 81 33.93 4.24 -19.17
N TYR A 82 33.71 4.48 -17.87
CA TYR A 82 34.65 5.16 -17.01
C TYR A 82 35.99 4.43 -16.94
N LEU A 83 35.98 3.11 -16.75
CA LEU A 83 37.16 2.25 -16.68
C LEU A 83 37.93 2.23 -18.02
N MET A 84 37.24 2.03 -19.13
CA MET A 84 37.82 2.00 -20.48
C MET A 84 38.40 3.37 -20.87
N SER A 85 37.68 4.45 -20.56
CA SER A 85 38.09 5.80 -20.91
C SER A 85 39.36 6.24 -20.18
N ILE A 86 39.57 5.79 -18.93
CA ILE A 86 40.61 6.36 -18.07
C ILE A 86 41.99 5.72 -18.20
N ARG A 87 42.14 4.49 -18.73
CA ARG A 87 43.47 3.79 -18.86
C ARG A 87 44.40 3.98 -17.63
N ARG A 88 43.85 4.10 -16.43
CA ARG A 88 44.61 4.14 -15.17
C ARG A 88 43.95 3.17 -14.20
N LYS A 89 44.77 2.45 -13.42
CA LYS A 89 44.32 1.60 -12.31
C LYS A 89 43.35 2.41 -11.45
N LEU A 90 42.18 1.84 -11.15
CA LEU A 90 41.27 2.39 -10.16
C LEU A 90 42.07 2.73 -8.89
N LYS A 91 41.98 3.97 -8.41
CA LYS A 91 42.57 4.30 -7.10
C LYS A 91 41.81 3.51 -6.03
N LYS A 92 42.47 3.08 -4.93
CA LYS A 92 41.84 2.32 -3.83
C LYS A 92 40.45 2.85 -3.45
N LEU A 93 40.32 4.19 -3.33
CA LEU A 93 39.07 4.89 -3.05
C LEU A 93 37.92 4.57 -4.02
N GLN A 94 38.20 4.39 -5.32
CA GLN A 94 37.19 4.09 -6.34
C GLN A 94 36.73 2.64 -6.28
N ILE A 95 37.65 1.71 -5.94
CA ILE A 95 37.30 0.30 -5.68
C ILE A 95 36.47 0.22 -4.40
N THR A 96 36.82 0.98 -3.36
CA THR A 96 36.03 1.06 -2.12
C THR A 96 34.63 1.60 -2.37
N ILE A 97 34.47 2.67 -3.16
CA ILE A 97 33.15 3.19 -3.53
C ILE A 97 32.36 2.15 -4.33
N LEU A 98 32.98 1.50 -5.33
CA LEU A 98 32.32 0.44 -6.11
C LEU A 98 31.89 -0.74 -5.23
N PHE A 99 32.74 -1.16 -4.32
CA PHE A 99 32.44 -2.24 -3.38
C PHE A 99 31.30 -1.83 -2.44
N LEU A 100 31.30 -0.61 -1.90
CA LEU A 100 30.21 -0.09 -1.07
C LEU A 100 28.88 -0.03 -1.84
N VAL A 101 28.92 0.35 -3.12
CA VAL A 101 27.74 0.37 -4.01
C VAL A 101 27.22 -1.04 -4.31
N LEU A 102 28.10 -1.97 -4.67
CA LEU A 102 27.69 -3.36 -4.93
C LEU A 102 27.22 -4.05 -3.63
N SER A 103 27.81 -3.71 -2.49
CA SER A 103 27.42 -4.23 -1.19
C SER A 103 26.08 -3.65 -0.73
N SER A 104 25.83 -2.36 -0.94
CA SER A 104 24.52 -1.75 -0.62
C SER A 104 23.41 -2.29 -1.52
N GLN A 105 23.69 -2.55 -2.81
CA GLN A 105 22.76 -3.19 -3.73
C GLN A 105 22.50 -4.66 -3.37
N ALA A 106 23.52 -5.41 -2.95
CA ALA A 106 23.36 -6.78 -2.47
C ALA A 106 22.61 -6.85 -1.14
N LEU A 107 22.86 -5.90 -0.23
CA LEU A 107 22.15 -5.79 1.06
C LEU A 107 20.67 -5.42 0.84
N ALA A 108 20.38 -4.53 -0.11
CA ALA A 108 19.02 -4.22 -0.54
C ALA A 108 18.30 -5.46 -1.08
N LEU A 109 18.98 -6.29 -1.88
CA LEU A 109 18.45 -7.56 -2.39
C LEU A 109 18.20 -8.58 -1.27
N ALA A 110 19.14 -8.70 -0.33
CA ALA A 110 19.04 -9.63 0.80
C ALA A 110 17.90 -9.24 1.75
N TYR A 111 17.70 -7.94 1.99
CA TYR A 111 16.63 -7.44 2.85
C TYR A 111 15.25 -7.53 2.18
N ALA A 112 15.14 -7.22 0.88
CA ALA A 112 13.92 -7.46 0.11
C ALA A 112 13.50 -8.96 0.09
N GLY A 113 14.45 -9.87 0.33
CA GLY A 113 14.21 -11.30 0.52
C GLY A 113 14.04 -11.75 1.98
N SER A 114 14.37 -10.90 2.97
CA SER A 114 14.19 -11.23 4.39
C SER A 114 12.85 -10.71 4.87
N ASN A 115 11.89 -11.63 5.04
CA ASN A 115 10.67 -11.38 5.78
C ASN A 115 11.04 -10.85 7.17
N VAL A 116 10.89 -9.54 7.39
CA VAL A 116 10.93 -8.98 8.74
C VAL A 116 9.68 -9.50 9.43
N SER A 117 9.85 -10.60 10.15
CA SER A 117 8.92 -11.06 11.17
C SER A 117 8.85 -9.97 12.22
N ILE A 118 7.83 -9.12 12.09
CA ILE A 118 7.43 -8.19 13.14
C ILE A 118 7.17 -9.04 14.36
N HIS A 119 7.88 -8.76 15.44
CA HIS A 119 7.54 -9.27 16.76
C HIS A 119 6.08 -8.90 17.01
N ALA A 120 5.21 -9.91 16.88
CA ALA A 120 3.88 -9.88 17.41
C ALA A 120 4.03 -9.45 18.87
N ASN A 121 3.68 -8.21 19.16
CA ASN A 121 3.68 -7.76 20.53
C ASN A 121 2.63 -8.61 21.24
N GLU A 122 3.11 -9.46 22.13
CA GLU A 122 2.29 -10.35 22.94
C GLU A 122 1.19 -9.55 23.64
N LYS A 123 -0.02 -10.15 23.67
CA LYS A 123 -1.13 -9.83 24.57
C LYS A 123 -1.87 -8.50 24.32
N LEU A 124 -2.74 -8.53 23.32
CA LEU A 124 -4.14 -8.18 23.54
C LEU A 124 -5.01 -9.40 23.21
N ALA A 125 -4.76 -10.48 23.96
CA ALA A 125 -5.69 -11.60 24.09
C ALA A 125 -6.82 -11.19 25.04
N PHE A 126 -7.54 -10.13 24.71
CA PHE A 126 -8.91 -10.00 25.18
C PHE A 126 -9.75 -10.79 24.19
N SER A 127 -10.23 -11.96 24.60
CA SER A 127 -11.44 -12.53 24.01
C SER A 127 -12.55 -11.53 24.32
N MET A 128 -12.68 -10.51 23.47
CA MET A 128 -13.77 -9.57 23.58
C MET A 128 -15.04 -10.30 23.20
N LYS A 129 -16.12 -10.06 23.93
CA LYS A 129 -17.42 -10.54 23.51
C LYS A 129 -17.73 -9.95 22.13
N PRO A 130 -18.26 -10.75 21.18
CA PRO A 130 -18.62 -10.24 19.87
C PRO A 130 -19.62 -9.10 20.00
N LEU A 131 -19.37 -8.00 19.29
CA LEU A 131 -20.29 -6.87 19.18
C LEU A 131 -21.43 -7.16 18.21
N VAL A 132 -21.15 -7.97 17.19
CA VAL A 132 -22.07 -8.35 16.13
C VAL A 132 -21.99 -9.84 15.85
N ASP A 133 -23.04 -10.41 15.28
CA ASP A 133 -23.07 -11.81 14.87
C ASP A 133 -22.48 -11.99 13.47
N ARG A 134 -22.55 -10.92 12.65
CA ARG A 134 -22.22 -10.95 11.22
C ARG A 134 -21.52 -9.69 10.76
N VAL A 135 -20.55 -9.87 9.87
CA VAL A 135 -19.97 -8.81 9.06
C VAL A 135 -20.11 -9.17 7.58
N ILE A 136 -20.62 -8.25 6.77
CA ILE A 136 -20.70 -8.36 5.32
C ILE A 136 -19.70 -7.37 4.70
N ILE A 137 -18.75 -7.88 3.94
CA ILE A 137 -17.77 -7.10 3.20
C ILE A 137 -18.15 -7.15 1.72
N VAL A 138 -18.35 -6.00 1.10
CA VAL A 138 -18.63 -5.86 -0.32
C VAL A 138 -17.48 -5.10 -0.96
N VAL A 139 -16.86 -5.70 -1.98
CA VAL A 139 -15.75 -5.07 -2.71
C VAL A 139 -16.20 -4.76 -4.13
N PHE A 140 -16.04 -3.50 -4.54
CA PHE A 140 -16.27 -3.02 -5.90
C PHE A 140 -14.91 -3.06 -6.62
N ASP A 141 -14.64 -4.13 -7.37
CA ASP A 141 -13.35 -4.36 -8.04
C ASP A 141 -13.00 -3.17 -8.96
N GLY A 142 -11.74 -2.74 -8.98
CA GLY A 142 -11.27 -1.65 -9.85
C GLY A 142 -11.84 -0.25 -9.56
N THR A 143 -12.61 -0.07 -8.47
CA THR A 143 -13.34 1.17 -8.22
C THR A 143 -12.59 2.16 -7.31
N GLY A 144 -11.81 3.06 -7.92
CA GLY A 144 -11.10 4.12 -7.20
C GLY A 144 -12.03 5.09 -6.44
N ASN A 145 -11.51 5.72 -5.38
CA ASN A 145 -12.29 6.55 -4.46
C ASN A 145 -13.13 7.64 -5.17
N ASP A 146 -12.53 8.37 -6.11
CA ASP A 146 -13.21 9.45 -6.84
C ASP A 146 -14.37 8.92 -7.69
N ALA A 147 -14.14 7.83 -8.43
CA ALA A 147 -15.16 7.21 -9.27
C ALA A 147 -16.31 6.65 -8.43
N PHE A 148 -16.01 6.03 -7.28
CA PHE A 148 -17.02 5.54 -6.35
C PHE A 148 -17.92 6.68 -5.88
N TRP A 149 -17.35 7.69 -5.23
CA TRP A 149 -18.13 8.79 -4.66
C TRP A 149 -18.74 9.70 -5.72
N LYS A 150 -18.28 9.68 -6.98
CA LYS A 150 -18.99 10.36 -8.08
C LYS A 150 -20.31 9.67 -8.40
N ASN A 151 -20.34 8.33 -8.40
CA ASN A 151 -21.41 7.56 -9.03
C ASN A 151 -22.41 6.90 -8.08
N VAL A 152 -22.04 6.61 -6.82
CA VAL A 152 -22.98 6.02 -5.84
C VAL A 152 -24.02 7.03 -5.36
N GLU A 153 -25.27 6.58 -5.21
CA GLU A 153 -26.43 7.38 -4.80
C GLU A 153 -27.02 6.85 -3.49
N PHE A 154 -27.28 5.55 -3.39
CA PHE A 154 -27.79 4.92 -2.17
C PHE A 154 -26.81 5.07 -1.02
N ILE A 155 -25.54 4.72 -1.22
CA ILE A 155 -24.52 4.85 -0.16
C ILE A 155 -24.40 6.29 0.35
N LYS A 156 -24.49 7.30 -0.53
CA LYS A 156 -24.53 8.71 -0.11
C LYS A 156 -25.76 9.03 0.72
N SER A 157 -26.93 8.52 0.34
CA SER A 157 -28.18 8.72 1.10
C SER A 157 -28.11 8.14 2.51
N MET A 158 -27.25 7.13 2.73
CA MET A 158 -27.05 6.48 4.02
C MET A 158 -26.00 7.14 4.92
N LEU A 159 -25.30 8.19 4.45
CA LEU A 159 -24.28 8.89 5.24
C LEU A 159 -24.76 9.32 6.65
N PRO A 160 -25.99 9.83 6.84
CA PRO A 160 -26.50 10.17 8.18
C PRO A 160 -26.57 8.99 9.17
N GLU A 161 -26.61 7.75 8.68
CA GLU A 161 -26.70 6.53 9.49
C GLU A 161 -25.43 5.68 9.44
N SER A 162 -24.32 6.21 8.93
CA SER A 162 -23.11 5.43 8.64
C SER A 162 -21.82 6.18 8.96
N CYS A 163 -20.71 5.46 8.84
CA CYS A 163 -19.36 5.97 8.85
C CYS A 163 -18.74 5.93 7.45
N ARG A 164 -17.80 6.83 7.18
CA ARG A 164 -16.88 6.72 6.03
C ARG A 164 -15.46 7.15 6.39
N ALA A 165 -14.48 6.71 5.61
CA ALA A 165 -13.14 7.27 5.67
C ALA A 165 -13.08 8.59 4.88
N GLU A 166 -12.31 9.56 5.36
CA GLU A 166 -11.87 10.71 4.57
C GLU A 166 -10.92 10.22 3.47
N ARG A 167 -9.94 9.38 3.83
CA ARG A 167 -9.02 8.72 2.90
C ARG A 167 -8.87 7.24 3.27
N ALA A 168 -9.07 6.36 2.30
CA ALA A 168 -8.76 4.94 2.43
C ALA A 168 -7.79 4.52 1.33
N VAL A 169 -6.87 3.62 1.65
CA VAL A 169 -5.83 3.17 0.72
C VAL A 169 -5.71 1.65 0.68
N THR A 170 -5.41 1.12 -0.50
CA THR A 170 -5.02 -0.27 -0.69
C THR A 170 -3.49 -0.45 -0.60
N VAL A 171 -3.00 -1.62 -0.96
CA VAL A 171 -1.58 -1.98 -0.97
C VAL A 171 -0.98 -1.91 -2.38
N TYR A 172 0.35 -1.89 -2.44
CA TYR A 172 1.10 -2.16 -3.67
C TYR A 172 1.62 -3.62 -3.71
N PRO A 173 1.48 -4.35 -4.83
CA PRO A 173 0.90 -3.91 -6.12
C PRO A 173 -0.63 -3.77 -6.09
N THR A 174 -1.14 -2.74 -6.77
CA THR A 174 -2.56 -2.34 -6.84
C THR A 174 -3.33 -3.19 -7.87
N ILE A 175 -3.35 -4.49 -7.64
CA ILE A 175 -4.05 -5.49 -8.46
C ILE A 175 -4.83 -6.46 -7.55
N THR A 176 -5.82 -7.14 -8.14
CA THR A 176 -6.87 -7.87 -7.40
C THR A 176 -6.38 -8.86 -6.35
N TYR A 177 -5.54 -9.85 -6.68
CA TYR A 177 -5.21 -10.95 -5.76
C TYR A 177 -4.35 -10.48 -4.56
N PRO A 178 -3.28 -9.69 -4.76
CA PRO A 178 -2.53 -9.04 -3.69
C PRO A 178 -3.43 -8.22 -2.76
N ALA A 179 -4.24 -7.31 -3.29
CA ALA A 179 -5.08 -6.43 -2.49
C ALA A 179 -6.12 -7.20 -1.66
N HIS A 180 -6.79 -8.18 -2.27
CA HIS A 180 -7.71 -9.05 -1.55
C HIS A 180 -7.04 -9.95 -0.52
N THR A 181 -5.84 -10.45 -0.82
CA THR A 181 -5.09 -11.22 0.18
C THR A 181 -4.74 -10.33 1.36
N SER A 182 -4.29 -9.09 1.12
CA SER A 182 -4.04 -8.12 2.19
C SER A 182 -5.30 -7.76 2.99
N LEU A 183 -6.46 -7.64 2.34
CA LEU A 183 -7.76 -7.43 2.97
C LEU A 183 -8.17 -8.57 3.91
N PHE A 184 -7.73 -9.80 3.66
CA PHE A 184 -8.13 -10.98 4.43
C PHE A 184 -7.09 -11.40 5.47
N THR A 185 -5.81 -11.15 5.22
CA THR A 185 -4.72 -11.48 6.15
C THR A 185 -4.41 -10.32 7.08
N GLY A 186 -4.76 -9.09 6.70
CA GLY A 186 -4.35 -7.87 7.37
C GLY A 186 -2.85 -7.61 7.23
N THR A 187 -2.21 -8.11 6.16
CA THR A 187 -0.76 -8.00 5.94
C THR A 187 -0.44 -7.48 4.55
N TYR A 188 0.75 -6.91 4.35
CA TYR A 188 1.16 -6.45 3.01
C TYR A 188 1.60 -7.61 2.09
N PRO A 189 1.63 -7.41 0.76
CA PRO A 189 2.11 -8.40 -0.22
C PRO A 189 3.50 -8.96 0.03
N GLN A 190 4.37 -8.19 0.69
CA GLN A 190 5.71 -8.61 1.09
C GLN A 190 5.67 -9.69 2.19
N VAL A 191 4.60 -9.76 3.00
CA VAL A 191 4.42 -10.72 4.10
C VAL A 191 3.67 -11.96 3.62
N HIS A 192 2.51 -11.79 2.98
CA HIS A 192 1.72 -12.94 2.52
C HIS A 192 2.21 -13.56 1.20
N GLY A 193 3.12 -12.87 0.49
CA GLY A 193 3.80 -13.39 -0.70
C GLY A 193 2.94 -13.49 -1.97
N VAL A 194 1.72 -12.92 -1.98
CA VAL A 194 0.88 -12.83 -3.20
C VAL A 194 1.14 -11.47 -3.83
N LYS A 195 1.91 -11.45 -4.92
CA LYS A 195 2.34 -10.23 -5.62
C LYS A 195 1.80 -10.11 -7.04
N GLU A 196 1.07 -11.12 -7.51
CA GLU A 196 0.53 -11.23 -8.86
C GLU A 196 -0.86 -11.87 -8.80
N ASN A 197 -1.65 -11.72 -9.88
CA ASN A 197 -2.96 -12.36 -10.05
C ASN A 197 -2.81 -13.86 -10.42
N VAL A 198 -2.07 -14.60 -9.59
CA VAL A 198 -1.80 -16.03 -9.77
C VAL A 198 -2.19 -16.76 -8.49
N GLN A 199 -3.03 -17.79 -8.65
CA GLN A 199 -3.44 -18.61 -7.51
C GLN A 199 -2.24 -19.32 -6.89
N ARG A 200 -2.16 -19.26 -5.57
CA ARG A 200 -1.13 -19.97 -4.80
C ARG A 200 -1.65 -20.37 -3.43
N LYS A 201 -0.96 -21.33 -2.82
CA LYS A 201 -1.18 -21.67 -1.42
C LYS A 201 -0.66 -20.54 -0.53
N LEU A 202 -1.46 -20.13 0.44
CA LEU A 202 -1.08 -19.14 1.44
C LEU A 202 -0.27 -19.77 2.57
N SER A 203 0.78 -19.09 3.01
CA SER A 203 1.62 -19.47 4.14
C SER A 203 1.30 -18.71 5.43
N VAL A 204 0.41 -17.72 5.36
CA VAL A 204 -0.05 -16.90 6.49
C VAL A 204 -1.49 -17.21 6.83
N ASP A 205 -1.93 -16.80 8.01
CA ASP A 205 -3.34 -16.88 8.38
C ASP A 205 -4.16 -15.77 7.71
N ASP A 206 -5.41 -16.11 7.42
CA ASP A 206 -6.45 -15.19 6.97
C ASP A 206 -7.62 -15.20 7.96
N ILE A 207 -8.45 -14.17 7.93
CA ILE A 207 -9.55 -13.99 8.87
C ILE A 207 -10.57 -15.13 8.83
N PHE A 208 -10.74 -15.78 7.67
CA PHE A 208 -11.69 -16.88 7.54
C PHE A 208 -11.17 -18.14 8.22
N LEU A 209 -9.87 -18.41 8.12
CA LEU A 209 -9.22 -19.50 8.84
C LEU A 209 -9.24 -19.26 10.35
N VAL A 210 -8.98 -18.03 10.79
CA VAL A 210 -9.10 -17.66 12.21
C VAL A 210 -10.53 -17.85 12.72
N ALA A 211 -11.52 -17.32 12.00
CA ALA A 211 -12.93 -17.49 12.33
C ALA A 211 -13.33 -18.99 12.38
N ALA A 212 -12.82 -19.79 11.44
CA ALA A 212 -13.07 -21.23 11.43
C ALA A 212 -12.49 -21.93 12.67
N ARG A 213 -11.30 -21.54 13.15
CA ARG A 213 -10.72 -22.10 14.39
C ARG A 213 -11.58 -21.81 15.62
N GLU A 214 -12.20 -20.64 15.66
CA GLU A 214 -13.17 -20.24 16.69
C GLU A 214 -14.59 -20.80 16.44
N GLY A 215 -14.75 -21.71 15.47
CA GLY A 215 -16.01 -22.39 15.18
C GLY A 215 -17.02 -21.59 14.36
N LEU A 216 -16.67 -20.38 13.92
CA LEU A 216 -17.50 -19.55 13.06
C LEU A 216 -17.44 -20.02 11.60
N LYS A 217 -18.47 -19.67 10.83
CA LYS A 217 -18.57 -19.98 9.41
C LYS A 217 -18.37 -18.74 8.56
N SER A 218 -17.76 -18.93 7.39
CA SER A 218 -17.53 -17.87 6.43
C SER A 218 -18.13 -18.24 5.08
N MET A 219 -18.67 -17.26 4.37
CA MET A 219 -19.19 -17.41 3.01
C MET A 219 -18.53 -16.38 2.10
N LEU A 220 -17.88 -16.85 1.03
CA LEU A 220 -17.20 -16.01 0.05
C LEU A 220 -17.82 -16.24 -1.32
N VAL A 221 -18.26 -15.16 -1.97
CA VAL A 221 -18.95 -15.23 -3.26
C VAL A 221 -18.31 -14.28 -4.27
N GLY A 222 -18.00 -14.78 -5.46
CA GLY A 222 -17.54 -13.97 -6.60
C GLY A 222 -16.37 -14.54 -7.38
N GLY A 223 -15.28 -13.78 -7.51
CA GLY A 223 -14.18 -14.10 -8.42
C GLY A 223 -13.45 -15.43 -8.16
N PRO A 224 -12.74 -16.00 -9.15
CA PRO A 224 -12.08 -17.31 -9.04
C PRO A 224 -10.95 -17.35 -8.00
N PHE A 225 -10.35 -16.20 -7.66
CA PHE A 225 -9.26 -16.07 -6.68
C PHE A 225 -9.66 -16.56 -5.28
N LEU A 226 -10.96 -16.52 -4.96
CA LEU A 226 -11.50 -16.93 -3.66
C LEU A 226 -11.18 -18.39 -3.31
N LYS A 227 -10.90 -19.23 -4.31
CA LYS A 227 -10.47 -20.62 -4.10
C LYS A 227 -9.19 -20.73 -3.27
N MET A 228 -8.34 -19.71 -3.23
CA MET A 228 -7.13 -19.67 -2.39
C MET A 228 -7.45 -19.73 -0.89
N PHE A 229 -8.65 -19.32 -0.49
CA PHE A 229 -9.08 -19.23 0.92
C PHE A 229 -9.94 -20.42 1.36
N MET A 230 -10.16 -21.42 0.48
CA MET A 230 -10.89 -22.65 0.81
C MET A 230 -10.00 -23.63 1.61
N ARG A 231 -9.65 -23.23 2.83
CA ARG A 231 -8.67 -23.93 3.69
C ARG A 231 -9.30 -24.71 4.85
N ASP A 232 -10.59 -24.55 5.08
CA ASP A 232 -11.37 -25.23 6.13
C ASP A 232 -12.81 -25.48 5.65
N ILE A 233 -13.45 -26.54 6.14
CA ILE A 233 -14.82 -26.91 5.77
C ILE A 233 -15.88 -25.87 6.19
N ARG A 234 -15.57 -25.05 7.20
CA ARG A 234 -16.42 -23.94 7.65
C ARG A 234 -16.37 -22.73 6.70
N ILE A 235 -15.46 -22.74 5.74
CA ILE A 235 -15.28 -21.69 4.75
C ILE A 235 -15.95 -22.13 3.44
N LYS A 236 -17.16 -21.61 3.18
CA LYS A 236 -17.88 -21.91 1.95
C LYS A 236 -17.52 -20.90 0.86
N VAL A 237 -16.82 -21.37 -0.16
CA VAL A 237 -16.48 -20.59 -1.36
C VAL A 237 -17.47 -20.91 -2.49
N ILE A 238 -18.09 -19.87 -3.05
CA ILE A 238 -18.99 -19.92 -4.21
C ILE A 238 -18.39 -18.99 -5.28
N SER A 239 -17.53 -19.55 -6.14
CA SER A 239 -16.67 -18.76 -7.03
C SER A 239 -16.97 -18.98 -8.51
N GLY A 240 -16.50 -18.06 -9.35
CA GLY A 240 -16.66 -18.10 -10.81
C GLY A 240 -17.75 -17.16 -11.33
N PHE A 241 -18.07 -16.10 -10.59
CA PHE A 241 -19.09 -15.10 -10.96
C PHE A 241 -18.43 -13.74 -11.14
N PHE A 242 -18.86 -13.02 -12.17
CA PHE A 242 -18.35 -11.70 -12.54
C PHE A 242 -19.43 -10.63 -12.43
N GLU A 243 -20.65 -10.94 -12.87
CA GLU A 243 -21.80 -10.04 -12.70
C GLU A 243 -22.22 -9.96 -11.22
N PRO A 244 -22.42 -8.75 -10.68
CA PRO A 244 -22.72 -8.56 -9.27
C PRO A 244 -24.12 -9.07 -8.91
N GLU A 245 -25.07 -9.11 -9.84
CA GLU A 245 -26.40 -9.70 -9.65
C GLU A 245 -26.31 -11.21 -9.36
N ASP A 246 -25.42 -11.94 -10.05
CA ASP A 246 -25.20 -13.36 -9.78
C ASP A 246 -24.62 -13.57 -8.36
N VAL A 247 -23.67 -12.72 -7.97
CA VAL A 247 -23.08 -12.73 -6.63
C VAL A 247 -24.16 -12.48 -5.57
N TYR A 248 -25.03 -11.50 -5.79
CA TYR A 248 -26.17 -11.21 -4.91
C TYR A 248 -27.14 -12.40 -4.83
N GLN A 249 -27.49 -13.03 -5.96
CA GLN A 249 -28.37 -14.20 -5.95
C GLN A 249 -27.77 -15.36 -5.16
N ARG A 250 -26.48 -15.67 -5.36
CA ARG A 250 -25.80 -16.70 -4.58
C ARG A 250 -25.72 -16.37 -3.10
N PHE A 251 -25.59 -15.10 -2.73
CA PHE A 251 -25.70 -14.66 -1.35
C PHE A 251 -27.07 -15.01 -0.76
N ILE A 252 -28.17 -14.59 -1.39
CA ILE A 252 -29.54 -14.81 -0.89
C ILE A 252 -29.88 -16.30 -0.81
N GLU A 253 -29.51 -17.10 -1.80
CA GLU A 253 -29.80 -18.55 -1.85
C GLU A 253 -29.14 -19.37 -0.72
N ASN A 254 -28.04 -18.85 -0.16
CA ASN A 254 -27.15 -19.62 0.71
C ASN A 254 -27.02 -19.06 2.13
N VAL A 255 -27.23 -17.76 2.35
CA VAL A 255 -26.98 -17.10 3.65
C VAL A 255 -27.74 -17.74 4.82
N ASP A 256 -29.03 -18.06 4.63
CA ASP A 256 -29.86 -18.68 5.68
C ASP A 256 -29.47 -20.14 5.97
N LYS A 257 -28.96 -20.86 4.96
CA LYS A 257 -28.55 -22.27 5.07
C LYS A 257 -27.20 -22.41 5.76
N ILE A 258 -26.25 -21.54 5.39
CA ILE A 258 -24.89 -21.57 5.93
C ILE A 258 -24.84 -20.93 7.32
N ARG A 259 -25.58 -19.83 7.51
CA ARG A 259 -25.53 -18.94 8.67
C ARG A 259 -24.09 -18.46 8.98
N PRO A 260 -23.43 -17.81 8.01
CA PRO A 260 -22.05 -17.33 8.18
C PRO A 260 -21.97 -16.09 9.08
N SER A 261 -20.87 -15.96 9.82
CA SER A 261 -20.50 -14.76 10.58
C SER A 261 -19.66 -13.79 9.75
N ILE A 262 -18.91 -14.29 8.75
CA ILE A 262 -18.22 -13.44 7.79
C ILE A 262 -18.77 -13.73 6.40
N ILE A 263 -19.29 -12.71 5.74
CA ILE A 263 -19.78 -12.78 4.37
C ILE A 263 -18.92 -11.84 3.54
N TYR A 264 -18.35 -12.35 2.46
CA TYR A 264 -17.56 -11.57 1.53
C TYR A 264 -18.17 -11.68 0.12
N LEU A 265 -18.45 -10.53 -0.49
CA LEU A 265 -19.08 -10.40 -1.81
C LEU A 265 -18.16 -9.59 -2.74
N HIS A 266 -17.71 -10.20 -3.83
CA HIS A 266 -16.85 -9.56 -4.82
C HIS A 266 -17.65 -9.15 -6.05
N PHE A 267 -17.81 -7.85 -6.28
CA PHE A 267 -18.46 -7.31 -7.46
C PHE A 267 -17.40 -6.93 -8.50
N ALA A 268 -17.14 -7.84 -9.45
CA ALA A 268 -16.05 -7.71 -10.43
C ALA A 268 -16.38 -6.76 -11.59
N ALA A 269 -17.67 -6.55 -11.90
CA ALA A 269 -18.10 -5.85 -13.10
C ALA A 269 -17.48 -4.44 -13.31
N PRO A 270 -17.27 -3.58 -12.29
CA PRO A 270 -16.66 -2.28 -12.56
C PRO A 270 -15.23 -2.39 -13.13
N ASP A 271 -14.38 -3.31 -12.66
CA ASP A 271 -13.03 -3.51 -13.20
C ASP A 271 -13.06 -3.96 -14.67
N GLU A 272 -13.88 -4.97 -14.99
CA GLU A 272 -14.02 -5.48 -16.36
C GLU A 272 -14.49 -4.38 -17.33
N VAL A 273 -15.47 -3.60 -16.91
CA VAL A 273 -15.99 -2.47 -17.70
C VAL A 273 -14.98 -1.33 -17.79
N GLY A 274 -14.25 -1.05 -16.71
CA GLY A 274 -13.17 -0.05 -16.69
C GLY A 274 -12.05 -0.40 -17.67
N HIS A 275 -11.71 -1.68 -17.79
CA HIS A 275 -10.76 -2.17 -18.77
C HIS A 275 -11.26 -2.07 -20.21
N ALA A 276 -12.51 -2.44 -20.44
CA ALA A 276 -13.12 -2.45 -21.78
C ALA A 276 -13.37 -1.03 -22.33
N PHE A 277 -13.75 -0.09 -21.47
CA PHE A 277 -14.13 1.26 -21.86
C PHE A 277 -13.15 2.30 -21.32
N THR A 278 -13.28 2.71 -20.05
CA THR A 278 -12.38 3.55 -19.24
C THR A 278 -13.10 4.00 -17.96
N THR A 279 -12.37 4.54 -16.98
CA THR A 279 -12.92 5.15 -15.75
C THR A 279 -13.79 6.38 -15.96
N GLU A 280 -13.72 7.03 -17.13
CA GLU A 280 -14.57 8.20 -17.47
C GLU A 280 -15.80 7.83 -18.31
N SER A 281 -15.95 6.54 -18.65
CA SER A 281 -17.04 6.08 -19.51
C SER A 281 -18.39 6.02 -18.77
N PRO A 282 -19.51 6.26 -19.48
CA PRO A 282 -20.84 6.06 -18.90
C PRO A 282 -21.11 4.61 -18.54
N GLU A 283 -20.50 3.64 -19.22
CA GLU A 283 -20.60 2.21 -18.92
C GLU A 283 -19.99 1.89 -17.55
N TYR A 284 -18.81 2.42 -17.25
CA TYR A 284 -18.16 2.24 -15.95
C TYR A 284 -18.96 2.89 -14.82
N ALA A 285 -19.47 4.11 -15.05
CA ALA A 285 -20.39 4.77 -14.13
C ALA A 285 -21.66 3.93 -13.87
N ALA A 286 -22.23 3.33 -14.92
CA ALA A 286 -23.39 2.45 -14.80
C ALA A 286 -23.08 1.16 -14.04
N ALA A 287 -21.90 0.56 -14.22
CA ALA A 287 -21.45 -0.61 -13.46
C ALA A 287 -21.39 -0.30 -11.95
N ILE A 288 -20.80 0.84 -11.55
CA ILE A 288 -20.75 1.27 -10.15
C ILE A 288 -22.17 1.48 -9.59
N LYS A 289 -23.07 2.10 -10.37
CA LYS A 289 -24.47 2.30 -9.97
C LYS A 289 -25.23 0.99 -9.77
N ARG A 290 -24.98 -0.03 -10.60
CA ARG A 290 -25.55 -1.39 -10.41
C ARG A 290 -25.08 -1.99 -9.09
N CYS A 291 -23.79 -1.90 -8.78
CA CYS A 291 -23.24 -2.35 -7.51
C CYS A 291 -23.83 -1.61 -6.30
N ASP A 292 -23.98 -0.28 -6.36
CA ASP A 292 -24.63 0.54 -5.32
C ASP A 292 -26.09 0.14 -5.09
N HIS A 293 -26.84 -0.14 -6.17
CA HIS A 293 -28.19 -0.68 -6.07
C HIS A 293 -28.23 -2.03 -5.34
N LEU A 294 -27.27 -2.93 -5.59
CA LEU A 294 -27.20 -4.20 -4.88
C LEU A 294 -26.82 -4.05 -3.40
N VAL A 295 -26.00 -3.04 -3.06
CA VAL A 295 -25.75 -2.69 -1.65
C VAL A 295 -27.05 -2.25 -0.96
N LYS A 296 -27.91 -1.48 -1.64
CA LYS A 296 -29.25 -1.17 -1.14
C LYS A 296 -30.05 -2.43 -0.86
N GLU A 297 -30.09 -3.37 -1.80
CA GLU A 297 -30.84 -4.62 -1.64
C GLU A 297 -30.30 -5.50 -0.50
N ILE A 298 -28.99 -5.46 -0.23
CA ILE A 298 -28.37 -6.11 0.93
C ILE A 298 -28.82 -5.44 2.24
N VAL A 299 -28.75 -4.11 2.32
CA VAL A 299 -29.18 -3.36 3.52
C VAL A 299 -30.66 -3.57 3.79
N ASP A 300 -31.52 -3.52 2.77
CA ASP A 300 -32.95 -3.75 2.91
C ASP A 300 -33.24 -5.20 3.33
N PHE A 301 -32.48 -6.18 2.82
CA PHE A 301 -32.55 -7.56 3.28
C PHE A 301 -32.22 -7.70 4.78
N ILE A 302 -31.14 -7.06 5.24
CA ILE A 302 -30.74 -7.04 6.65
C ILE A 302 -31.86 -6.44 7.52
N LYS A 303 -32.43 -5.31 7.08
CA LYS A 303 -33.56 -4.65 7.77
C LYS A 303 -34.77 -5.56 7.85
N ARG A 304 -35.18 -6.20 6.74
CA ARG A 304 -36.31 -7.16 6.70
C ARG A 304 -36.10 -8.37 7.60
N LYS A 305 -34.85 -8.84 7.75
CA LYS A 305 -34.50 -9.96 8.63
C LYS A 305 -34.40 -9.58 10.11
N GLY A 306 -34.49 -8.29 10.45
CA GLY A 306 -34.28 -7.80 11.81
C GLY A 306 -32.82 -7.91 12.28
N TRP A 307 -31.87 -7.90 11.35
CA TRP A 307 -30.45 -8.15 11.62
C TRP A 307 -29.63 -6.88 11.87
N SER A 308 -30.24 -5.69 11.76
CA SER A 308 -29.55 -4.39 11.77
C SER A 308 -28.68 -4.16 13.01
N GLU A 309 -29.14 -4.56 14.20
CA GLU A 309 -28.44 -4.37 15.48
C GLU A 309 -27.24 -5.31 15.70
N ARG A 310 -27.09 -6.32 14.84
CA ARG A 310 -26.14 -7.43 14.98
C ARG A 310 -25.38 -7.71 13.68
N THR A 311 -25.42 -6.78 12.74
CA THR A 311 -24.73 -6.89 11.44
C THR A 311 -24.04 -5.58 11.11
N VAL A 312 -22.80 -5.69 10.64
CA VAL A 312 -22.06 -4.57 10.03
C VAL A 312 -21.85 -4.86 8.56
N VAL A 313 -22.06 -3.86 7.72
CA VAL A 313 -21.75 -3.87 6.28
C VAL A 313 -20.57 -2.93 6.05
N ILE A 314 -19.53 -3.44 5.38
CA ILE A 314 -18.34 -2.70 4.97
C ILE A 314 -18.33 -2.72 3.44
N VAL A 315 -18.32 -1.55 2.80
CA VAL A 315 -18.15 -1.41 1.35
C VAL A 315 -16.81 -0.73 1.07
N THR A 316 -16.01 -1.34 0.20
CA THR A 316 -14.71 -0.79 -0.22
C THR A 316 -14.37 -1.20 -1.67
N ALA A 317 -13.16 -0.88 -2.11
CA ALA A 317 -12.56 -1.41 -3.32
C ALA A 317 -11.16 -1.97 -3.01
N ASP A 318 -10.69 -2.86 -3.85
CA ASP A 318 -9.36 -3.47 -3.76
C ASP A 318 -8.29 -2.64 -4.45
N HIS A 319 -8.62 -1.92 -5.52
CA HIS A 319 -7.77 -0.90 -6.14
C HIS A 319 -8.60 0.09 -6.96
N GLY A 320 -7.97 1.21 -7.31
CA GLY A 320 -8.46 2.12 -8.35
C GLY A 320 -7.92 1.76 -9.73
N MET A 321 -8.26 2.61 -10.70
CA MET A 321 -7.78 2.52 -12.08
C MET A 321 -7.46 3.91 -12.59
N TYR A 322 -6.42 4.01 -13.41
CA TYR A 322 -6.10 5.19 -14.18
C TYR A 322 -6.39 4.91 -15.65
N TYR A 323 -7.39 5.62 -16.21
CA TYR A 323 -7.92 5.39 -17.55
C TYR A 323 -8.52 3.99 -17.70
N ASN A 324 -7.76 2.99 -18.12
CA ASN A 324 -8.19 1.59 -18.21
C ASN A 324 -7.13 0.60 -17.67
N LYS A 325 -6.21 1.09 -16.83
CA LYS A 325 -5.10 0.31 -16.27
C LYS A 325 -4.95 0.57 -14.78
N HIS A 326 -4.45 -0.43 -14.09
CA HIS A 326 -4.12 -0.35 -12.66
C HIS A 326 -2.83 -1.14 -12.37
N HIS A 327 -2.57 -2.21 -13.13
CA HIS A 327 -1.31 -2.92 -13.05
C HIS A 327 -0.12 -2.04 -13.46
N ASN A 328 0.87 -1.99 -12.57
CA ASN A 328 2.11 -1.24 -12.73
C ASN A 328 1.92 0.26 -13.01
N VAL A 329 0.81 0.82 -12.52
CA VAL A 329 0.56 2.26 -12.52
C VAL A 329 1.20 2.88 -11.28
N TYR A 330 1.65 4.14 -11.41
CA TYR A 330 2.18 4.91 -10.28
C TYR A 330 1.18 4.90 -9.11
N PRO A 331 1.52 4.33 -7.94
CA PRO A 331 0.53 3.99 -6.91
C PRO A 331 -0.36 5.15 -6.47
N PRO A 332 0.13 6.40 -6.29
CA PRO A 332 -0.74 7.53 -5.94
C PRO A 332 -1.91 7.80 -6.89
N LEU A 333 -1.91 7.26 -8.12
CA LEU A 333 -3.02 7.40 -9.07
C LEU A 333 -4.11 6.33 -8.92
N VAL A 334 -3.84 5.23 -8.21
CA VAL A 334 -4.68 4.02 -8.19
C VAL A 334 -4.82 3.38 -6.81
N ILE A 335 -4.17 3.92 -5.79
CA ILE A 335 -4.15 3.33 -4.44
C ILE A 335 -5.31 3.79 -3.56
N GLU A 336 -5.92 4.94 -3.83
CA GLU A 336 -7.03 5.43 -3.01
C GLU A 336 -8.33 4.72 -3.37
N THR A 337 -8.94 4.10 -2.36
CA THR A 337 -10.18 3.32 -2.47
C THR A 337 -11.25 3.87 -1.53
N PRO A 338 -12.54 3.71 -1.84
CA PRO A 338 -13.61 4.13 -0.95
C PRO A 338 -13.65 3.25 0.29
N LEU A 339 -14.17 3.80 1.39
CA LEU A 339 -14.55 3.00 2.55
C LEU A 339 -15.81 3.58 3.18
N TRP A 340 -16.86 2.77 3.21
CA TRP A 340 -18.14 3.07 3.83
C TRP A 340 -18.55 1.93 4.76
N ILE A 341 -19.05 2.26 5.96
CA ILE A 341 -19.37 1.29 7.00
C ILE A 341 -20.72 1.63 7.62
N TRP A 342 -21.61 0.65 7.70
CA TRP A 342 -22.95 0.80 8.26
C TRP A 342 -23.33 -0.38 9.16
N GLY A 343 -24.07 -0.12 10.22
CA GLY A 343 -24.58 -1.16 11.14
C GLY A 343 -24.98 -0.60 12.49
N GLY A 344 -25.72 -1.37 13.29
CA GLY A 344 -26.28 -0.86 14.56
C GLY A 344 -25.25 -0.49 15.63
N VAL A 345 -24.05 -1.07 15.60
CA VAL A 345 -22.94 -0.74 16.51
C VAL A 345 -22.05 0.39 16.00
N ILE A 346 -22.35 0.92 14.81
CA ILE A 346 -21.54 1.91 14.12
C ILE A 346 -22.09 3.30 14.43
N ARG A 347 -21.17 4.24 14.67
CA ARG A 347 -21.48 5.65 14.88
C ARG A 347 -22.18 6.22 13.65
N LYS A 348 -23.13 7.10 13.88
CA LYS A 348 -23.91 7.74 12.83
C LYS A 348 -23.25 9.05 12.39
N ASN A 349 -23.33 9.36 11.10
CA ASN A 349 -22.85 10.60 10.50
C ASN A 349 -21.40 10.94 10.90
N TYR A 350 -20.51 9.96 10.78
CA TYR A 350 -19.12 10.12 11.23
C TYR A 350 -18.13 9.89 10.08
N THR A 351 -17.11 10.74 10.01
CA THR A 351 -16.01 10.60 9.06
C THR A 351 -14.71 10.52 9.86
N PHE A 352 -14.02 9.38 9.78
CA PHE A 352 -12.69 9.19 10.37
C PHE A 352 -11.60 9.49 9.33
N ALA A 353 -10.38 9.77 9.79
CA ALA A 353 -9.41 10.44 8.94
C ALA A 353 -8.69 9.48 7.96
N GLY A 354 -8.44 8.24 8.37
CA GLY A 354 -7.67 7.29 7.55
C GLY A 354 -7.98 5.82 7.81
N CYS A 355 -7.91 4.98 6.77
CA CYS A 355 -7.87 3.52 6.93
C CYS A 355 -7.11 2.84 5.77
N ARG A 356 -6.30 1.83 6.08
CA ARG A 356 -5.64 0.99 5.08
C ARG A 356 -6.46 -0.28 4.87
N ILE A 357 -6.40 -0.89 3.71
CA ILE A 357 -7.13 -2.14 3.42
C ILE A 357 -6.80 -3.26 4.43
N ILE A 358 -5.58 -3.28 4.97
CA ILE A 358 -5.14 -4.22 6.01
C ILE A 358 -5.79 -3.99 7.39
N ASP A 359 -6.27 -2.77 7.66
CA ASP A 359 -6.95 -2.40 8.90
C ASP A 359 -8.38 -2.97 8.94
N ILE A 360 -8.96 -3.28 7.78
CA ILE A 360 -10.30 -3.87 7.69
C ILE A 360 -10.32 -5.26 8.34
N THR A 361 -9.33 -6.12 8.10
CA THR A 361 -9.20 -7.41 8.79
C THR A 361 -9.22 -7.25 10.31
N ALA A 362 -8.39 -6.35 10.84
CA ALA A 362 -8.30 -6.10 12.27
C ALA A 362 -9.62 -5.56 12.85
N THR A 363 -10.30 -4.71 12.09
CA THR A 363 -11.62 -4.18 12.45
C THR A 363 -12.69 -5.27 12.48
N VAL A 364 -12.69 -6.20 11.51
CA VAL A 364 -13.63 -7.33 11.52
C VAL A 364 -13.35 -8.28 12.68
N CYS A 365 -12.08 -8.55 12.99
CA CYS A 365 -11.71 -9.34 14.18
C CYS A 365 -12.24 -8.69 15.46
N MET A 366 -12.05 -7.38 15.63
CA MET A 366 -12.60 -6.62 16.76
C MET A 366 -14.12 -6.74 16.86
N LEU A 367 -14.85 -6.57 15.75
CA LEU A 367 -16.32 -6.63 15.72
C LEU A 367 -16.86 -8.01 16.10
N LEU A 368 -16.18 -9.08 15.68
CA LEU A 368 -16.59 -10.47 15.93
C LEU A 368 -15.95 -11.08 17.20
N GLY A 369 -15.14 -10.33 17.95
CA GLY A 369 -14.45 -10.85 19.12
C GLY A 369 -13.42 -11.94 18.80
N LEU A 370 -12.87 -11.93 17.58
CA LEU A 370 -11.87 -12.88 17.12
C LEU A 370 -10.45 -12.37 17.39
N PRO A 371 -9.47 -13.26 17.62
CA PRO A 371 -8.07 -12.87 17.54
C PRO A 371 -7.75 -12.37 16.11
N LYS A 372 -6.74 -11.50 15.97
CA LYS A 372 -6.21 -11.13 14.66
C LYS A 372 -5.47 -12.34 14.05
N PRO A 373 -5.42 -12.49 12.71
CA PRO A 373 -4.47 -13.41 12.08
C PRO A 373 -3.05 -13.18 12.59
N GLU A 374 -2.26 -14.25 12.75
CA GLU A 374 -0.98 -14.21 13.46
C GLU A 374 -0.03 -13.11 12.95
N GLN A 375 0.04 -12.91 11.64
CA GLN A 375 0.93 -11.92 11.02
C GLN A 375 0.26 -10.55 10.79
N CYS A 376 -0.99 -10.36 11.20
CA CYS A 376 -1.78 -9.15 10.92
C CYS A 376 -1.09 -7.87 11.44
N GLN A 377 -0.95 -6.90 10.54
CA GLN A 377 -0.35 -5.58 10.76
C GLN A 377 -1.43 -4.48 10.82
N GLY A 378 -2.70 -4.86 10.67
CA GLY A 378 -3.85 -3.96 10.73
C GLY A 378 -4.16 -3.47 12.14
N ILE A 379 -4.63 -2.22 12.20
CA ILE A 379 -5.10 -1.55 13.41
C ILE A 379 -6.63 -1.45 13.33
N PRO A 380 -7.38 -1.92 14.32
CA PRO A 380 -8.83 -1.75 14.32
C PRO A 380 -9.22 -0.27 14.32
N VAL A 381 -10.22 0.08 13.52
CA VAL A 381 -10.75 1.45 13.49
C VAL A 381 -11.83 1.60 14.57
N TYR A 382 -11.42 1.63 15.85
CA TYR A 382 -12.38 1.71 16.97
C TYR A 382 -13.28 2.95 16.92
N ASP A 383 -12.83 4.03 16.26
CA ASP A 383 -13.58 5.27 16.20
C ASP A 383 -14.92 5.18 15.48
N ILE A 384 -15.11 4.12 14.68
CA ILE A 384 -16.38 3.83 14.01
C ILE A 384 -17.44 3.34 14.99
N LEU A 385 -17.10 2.94 16.22
CA LEU A 385 -18.05 2.40 17.18
C LEU A 385 -18.89 3.50 17.83
N SER A 386 -20.16 3.21 18.08
CA SER A 386 -21.02 4.04 18.93
C SER A 386 -20.59 3.95 20.39
N ASP A 387 -20.98 4.93 21.20
CA ASP A 387 -20.62 4.95 22.62
C ASP A 387 -21.22 3.73 23.36
N GLU A 388 -22.43 3.29 22.99
CA GLU A 388 -23.04 2.08 23.55
C GLU A 388 -22.26 0.81 23.17
N ALA A 389 -21.64 0.77 21.98
CA ALA A 389 -20.81 -0.36 21.57
C ALA A 389 -19.48 -0.38 22.35
N ILE A 390 -18.89 0.79 22.60
CA ILE A 390 -17.69 0.96 23.43
C ILE A 390 -17.97 0.52 24.87
N GLU A 391 -19.11 0.91 25.44
CA GLU A 391 -19.53 0.48 26.78
C GLU A 391 -19.74 -1.04 26.86
N ARG A 392 -20.29 -1.68 25.81
CA ARG A 392 -20.43 -3.15 25.75
C ARG A 392 -19.07 -3.88 25.76
N MET A 393 -18.00 -3.23 25.29
CA MET A 393 -16.63 -3.74 25.40
C MET A 393 -16.05 -3.56 26.81
N GLY A 394 -16.74 -2.85 27.71
CA GLY A 394 -16.22 -2.49 29.02
C GLY A 394 -15.12 -1.42 28.97
N MET A 395 -15.13 -0.61 27.91
CA MET A 395 -14.16 0.46 27.66
C MET A 395 -14.85 1.83 27.68
N ASN A 396 -14.04 2.90 27.63
CA ASN A 396 -14.52 4.26 27.44
C ASN A 396 -13.74 4.90 26.28
N ARG A 397 -14.18 6.08 25.81
CA ARG A 397 -13.58 6.73 24.65
C ARG A 397 -12.11 7.10 24.87
N GLU A 398 -11.79 7.59 26.06
CA GLU A 398 -10.43 8.00 26.44
C GLU A 398 -9.45 6.81 26.38
N SER A 399 -9.83 5.66 26.93
CA SER A 399 -8.98 4.46 26.91
C SER A 399 -8.80 3.87 25.51
N ILE A 400 -9.83 3.97 24.66
CA ILE A 400 -9.72 3.64 23.24
C ILE A 400 -8.76 4.60 22.54
N GLU A 401 -8.90 5.90 22.74
CA GLU A 401 -8.03 6.90 22.12
C GLU A 401 -6.56 6.70 22.50
N GLU A 402 -6.25 6.45 23.78
CA GLU A 402 -4.90 6.15 24.24
C GLU A 402 -4.32 4.89 23.57
N MET A 403 -5.11 3.81 23.51
CA MET A 403 -4.72 2.57 22.83
C MET A 403 -4.46 2.81 21.34
N ARG A 404 -5.36 3.54 20.67
CA ARG A 404 -5.22 3.88 19.25
C ARG A 404 -3.98 4.71 18.98
N VAL A 405 -3.71 5.73 19.79
CA VAL A 405 -2.50 6.56 19.66
C VAL A 405 -1.25 5.69 19.76
N SER A 406 -1.21 4.72 20.69
CA SER A 406 -0.10 3.78 20.83
C SER A 406 0.07 2.87 19.60
N GLU A 407 -1.01 2.24 19.13
CA GLU A 407 -0.97 1.37 17.94
C GLU A 407 -0.56 2.16 16.67
N LEU A 408 -1.12 3.36 16.47
CA LEU A 408 -0.80 4.23 15.33
C LEU A 408 0.66 4.68 15.36
N LYS A 409 1.18 5.10 16.52
CA LYS A 409 2.60 5.45 16.66
C LYS A 409 3.52 4.27 16.35
N SER A 410 3.16 3.07 16.79
CA SER A 410 3.91 1.86 16.46
C SER A 410 3.94 1.59 14.95
N ALA A 411 2.79 1.66 14.29
CA ALA A 411 2.71 1.47 12.83
C ALA A 411 3.41 2.58 12.04
N ILE A 412 3.30 3.84 12.48
CA ILE A 412 4.05 4.97 11.91
C ILE A 412 5.55 4.74 12.03
N ASN A 413 6.04 4.32 13.20
CA ASN A 413 7.46 4.03 13.39
C ASN A 413 7.95 2.91 12.48
N TRP A 414 7.14 1.85 12.30
CA TRP A 414 7.48 0.78 11.37
C TRP A 414 7.51 1.28 9.91
N LEU A 415 6.48 2.01 9.47
CA LEU A 415 6.43 2.58 8.12
C LEU A 415 7.53 3.60 7.90
N PHE A 416 7.91 4.38 8.91
CA PHE A 416 9.05 5.29 8.87
C PHE A 416 10.32 4.53 8.51
N MET A 417 10.60 3.41 9.18
CA MET A 417 11.80 2.60 8.92
C MET A 417 11.78 1.96 7.52
N GLU A 418 10.62 1.44 7.08
CA GLU A 418 10.44 0.92 5.72
C GLU A 418 10.65 2.01 4.66
N ASN A 419 10.05 3.19 4.84
CA ASN A 419 10.20 4.32 3.93
C ASN A 419 11.64 4.84 3.91
N LEU A 420 12.31 4.89 5.07
CA LEU A 420 13.71 5.24 5.15
C LEU A 420 14.55 4.27 4.30
N PHE A 421 14.33 2.97 4.46
CA PHE A 421 15.03 1.94 3.73
C PHE A 421 14.81 2.03 2.21
N TYR A 422 13.56 1.98 1.74
CA TYR A 422 13.27 2.04 0.30
C TYR A 422 13.57 3.41 -0.31
N GLY A 423 13.41 4.49 0.45
CA GLY A 423 13.74 5.86 0.06
C GLY A 423 15.24 6.05 -0.14
N GLU A 424 16.07 5.57 0.78
CA GLU A 424 17.53 5.59 0.64
C GLU A 424 18.00 4.78 -0.57
N ILE A 425 17.44 3.58 -0.78
CA ILE A 425 17.72 2.79 -1.98
C ILE A 425 17.37 3.60 -3.23
N SER A 426 16.16 4.16 -3.30
CA SER A 426 15.70 4.94 -4.45
C SER A 426 16.61 6.15 -4.74
N LEU A 427 17.02 6.87 -3.69
CA LEU A 427 17.95 7.99 -3.80
C LEU A 427 19.33 7.53 -4.30
N LEU A 428 19.91 6.50 -3.69
CA LEU A 428 21.22 5.98 -4.09
C LEU A 428 21.21 5.49 -5.55
N MET A 429 20.16 4.76 -5.94
CA MET A 429 19.99 4.27 -7.30
C MET A 429 19.88 5.38 -8.33
N THR A 430 19.35 6.54 -7.95
CA THR A 430 19.28 7.72 -8.82
C THR A 430 20.64 8.44 -8.88
N TRP A 431 21.24 8.70 -7.72
CA TRP A 431 22.41 9.56 -7.62
C TRP A 431 23.69 8.90 -8.10
N ILE A 432 23.88 7.59 -7.90
CA ILE A 432 25.10 6.88 -8.29
C ILE A 432 25.36 6.95 -9.80
N PRO A 433 24.42 6.57 -10.70
CA PRO A 433 24.64 6.71 -12.14
C PRO A 433 24.92 8.15 -12.55
N LEU A 434 24.24 9.13 -11.97
CA LEU A 434 24.45 10.55 -12.25
C LEU A 434 25.87 11.01 -11.87
N ILE A 435 26.39 10.57 -10.72
CA ILE A 435 27.77 10.85 -10.30
C ILE A 435 28.76 10.24 -11.30
N ILE A 436 28.57 8.97 -11.69
CA ILE A 436 29.49 8.30 -12.63
C ILE A 436 29.48 9.03 -13.98
N LEU A 437 28.30 9.39 -14.48
CA LEU A 437 28.14 10.16 -15.71
C LEU A 437 28.87 11.52 -15.63
N MET A 438 28.70 12.26 -14.53
CA MET A 438 29.41 13.52 -14.30
C MET A 438 30.94 13.34 -14.31
N LEU A 439 31.45 12.27 -13.70
CA LEU A 439 32.88 11.95 -13.68
C LEU A 439 33.41 11.62 -15.09
N ILE A 440 32.65 10.89 -15.91
CA ILE A 440 32.98 10.62 -17.32
C ILE A 440 33.07 11.93 -18.10
N ILE A 441 32.02 12.77 -18.04
CA ILE A 441 31.97 14.05 -18.77
C ILE A 441 33.16 14.93 -18.39
N ARG A 442 33.51 14.98 -17.11
CA ARG A 442 34.67 15.72 -16.61
C ARG A 442 35.97 15.23 -17.22
N GLU A 443 36.18 13.92 -17.28
CA GLU A 443 37.40 13.36 -17.85
C GLU A 443 37.49 13.60 -19.36
N ILE A 444 36.38 13.48 -20.09
CA ILE A 444 36.31 13.81 -21.52
C ILE A 444 36.71 15.27 -21.76
N LYS A 445 36.13 16.21 -21.00
CA LYS A 445 36.48 17.65 -21.09
C LYS A 445 37.96 17.90 -20.79
N LYS A 446 38.52 17.22 -19.78
CA LYS A 446 39.96 17.32 -19.44
C LYS A 446 40.85 16.84 -20.59
N ARG A 447 40.49 15.72 -21.24
CA ARG A 447 41.23 15.18 -22.38
C ARG A 447 41.16 16.07 -23.61
N ARG A 448 40.01 16.67 -23.91
CA ARG A 448 39.86 17.65 -24.99
C ARG A 448 40.80 18.84 -24.78
N LYS A 449 40.79 19.44 -23.58
CA LYS A 449 41.73 20.52 -23.24
C LYS A 449 43.19 20.12 -23.41
N LEU A 450 43.58 18.93 -22.92
CA LEU A 450 44.96 18.44 -23.10
C LEU A 450 45.36 18.25 -24.57
N LYS A 451 44.42 17.82 -25.43
CA LYS A 451 44.67 17.72 -26.88
C LYS A 451 44.81 19.10 -27.52
N GLU A 452 43.93 20.03 -27.19
CA GLU A 452 43.98 21.43 -27.67
C GLU A 452 45.30 22.10 -27.27
N THR A 453 45.74 21.94 -26.01
CA THR A 453 47.02 22.50 -25.53
C THR A 453 48.24 21.86 -26.23
N LYS A 454 48.18 20.54 -26.51
CA LYS A 454 49.26 19.88 -27.28
C LYS A 454 49.31 20.37 -28.72
N GLN A 455 48.15 20.54 -29.38
CA GLN A 455 48.11 21.08 -30.75
C GLN A 455 48.61 22.52 -30.82
N SER A 456 48.29 23.37 -29.83
CA SER A 456 48.80 24.75 -29.80
C SER A 456 50.31 24.84 -29.54
N LEU A 457 50.91 23.86 -28.85
CA LEU A 457 52.35 23.80 -28.63
C LEU A 457 53.10 23.37 -29.90
N VAL A 458 52.55 22.44 -30.67
CA VAL A 458 53.13 21.99 -31.96
C VAL A 458 53.12 23.12 -33.00
N VAL A 459 52.06 23.93 -33.05
CA VAL A 459 51.95 25.08 -33.98
C VAL A 459 52.88 26.25 -33.61
N HIS A 460 53.44 26.28 -32.40
CA HIS A 460 54.42 27.29 -31.98
C HIS A 460 55.88 26.81 -32.07
N GLU A 461 56.12 25.52 -32.32
CA GLU A 461 57.46 24.95 -32.56
C GLU A 461 57.80 24.80 -34.05
N GLU A 462 56.80 24.87 -34.95
CA GLU A 462 56.97 25.13 -36.39
C GLU A 462 57.01 26.64 -36.67
#